data_AF-A0A7Y5R3Z7-F1
#
_entry.id   AF-A0A7Y5R3Z7-F1
#
_cell.length_a   1.000
_cell.length_b   1.000
_cell.length_c   1.000
_cell.angle_alpha   90.00
_cell.angle_beta   90.00
_cell.angle_gamma   90.00
#
_symmetry.space_group_name_H-M   'P 1'
#
loop_
_entity.id
_entity.type
_entity.pdbx_description
1 polymer ?
#
loop_
_entity_poly.entity_id
_entity_poly.type
_entity_poly.pdbx_seq_one_letter_code
_entity_poly.pdbx_strand_id
1 'polypeptide(L)'
;MEKNIPFRLREVVFSSSDPSVSKRLAMLVNTGKLRKIAPRIYTPNLTDDPAAIIRRNLFSIIGSLYPGAVLSHRSALEFQPTADGSLFLTYTYTKNIKLPGITLRFIQGPGRIDGDNPLSGELYASQLERALLENLQPSRKSGQELKTSPRAEIENRLEQVARLKGEAGLNDLRDKARFIAGQTGMEKEFARLNKIIGAMMASQPAQILSSPLAMARAFGHPFDPVRVELFETLFIALKRLEFADLPERNTSDTSFRNFAFFEAYFSNYIEGTEFELEEAMRIIETQAPLPSRNEDSHDILGTWKLVSNKDEMKITPENPDALLDILAFRHKVLLSARDSKNPGQFKDKNNRAGNTFFVDYTLVKGTLIKGFDYYMALTHPFARAAFMMFLISEVHPFLDGNGRIARVMMNAELVKNEQCKIIIPTVYRDDYMGALKRLSRQRDPAAYLRMLERAHRFSATIIGDRMAMMQDMLERSNAFKPHDEAQLIILD
;
A
#
# COMPACT_ATOMS: atom_id res chain seq x y z
N MET A 1 29.51 -21.21 -12.84
CA MET A 1 30.50 -20.21 -12.37
C MET A 1 31.25 -20.59 -11.09
N GLU A 2 30.80 -21.56 -10.28
CA GLU A 2 31.42 -21.89 -8.99
C GLU A 2 32.70 -22.75 -9.03
N LYS A 3 33.11 -23.33 -10.17
CA LYS A 3 34.23 -24.29 -10.19
C LYS A 3 35.64 -23.65 -10.06
N ASN A 4 35.79 -22.34 -10.31
CA ASN A 4 37.10 -21.66 -10.37
C ASN A 4 37.40 -20.62 -9.27
N ILE A 5 36.55 -20.49 -8.25
CA ILE A 5 36.80 -19.55 -7.14
C ILE A 5 37.80 -20.18 -6.13
N PRO A 6 38.95 -19.52 -5.85
CA PRO A 6 39.91 -19.96 -4.83
C PRO A 6 39.23 -20.26 -3.49
N PHE A 7 39.64 -21.33 -2.80
CA PHE A 7 39.10 -21.74 -1.49
C PHE A 7 39.04 -20.62 -0.45
N ARG A 8 39.95 -19.64 -0.52
CA ARG A 8 40.02 -18.50 0.41
C ARG A 8 38.91 -17.47 0.20
N LEU A 9 38.27 -17.46 -0.96
CA LEU A 9 37.17 -16.56 -1.29
C LEU A 9 35.80 -17.19 -1.05
N ARG A 10 35.74 -18.48 -0.65
CA ARG A 10 34.48 -19.16 -0.32
C ARG A 10 34.25 -19.11 1.18
N GLU A 11 33.10 -18.59 1.57
CA GLU A 11 32.69 -18.58 2.96
C GLU A 11 32.31 -19.97 3.49
N VAL A 12 31.83 -20.85 2.60
CA VAL A 12 31.49 -22.25 2.93
C VAL A 12 32.17 -23.21 1.97
N VAL A 13 32.63 -24.32 2.54
CA VAL A 13 33.40 -25.37 1.86
C VAL A 13 32.78 -26.73 2.20
N PHE A 14 32.57 -27.56 1.17
CA PHE A 14 31.92 -28.85 1.31
C PHE A 14 32.92 -30.02 1.31
N SER A 15 32.58 -31.10 2.02
CA SER A 15 33.33 -32.36 1.92
C SER A 15 33.28 -32.93 0.48
N SER A 16 34.40 -33.47 0.00
CA SER A 16 34.49 -34.14 -1.30
C SER A 16 34.71 -35.65 -1.13
N SER A 17 34.21 -36.45 -2.07
CA SER A 17 34.54 -37.86 -2.22
C SER A 17 35.93 -38.09 -2.85
N ASP A 18 36.52 -37.06 -3.46
CA ASP A 18 37.89 -37.12 -3.97
C ASP A 18 38.88 -37.20 -2.78
N PRO A 19 39.68 -38.29 -2.67
CA PRO A 19 40.63 -38.48 -1.59
C PRO A 19 41.66 -37.36 -1.45
N SER A 20 42.07 -36.74 -2.57
CA SER A 20 43.06 -35.66 -2.57
C SER A 20 42.48 -34.39 -1.93
N VAL A 21 41.24 -34.05 -2.28
CA VAL A 21 40.51 -32.90 -1.73
C VAL A 21 40.18 -33.14 -0.27
N SER A 22 39.76 -34.35 0.10
CA SER A 22 39.46 -34.73 1.48
C SER A 22 40.70 -34.62 2.40
N LYS A 23 41.86 -35.14 1.96
CA LYS A 23 43.14 -34.98 2.69
C LYS A 23 43.52 -33.51 2.85
N ARG A 24 43.34 -32.71 1.79
CA ARG A 24 43.61 -31.26 1.84
C ARG A 24 42.70 -30.54 2.83
N LEU A 25 41.41 -30.86 2.87
CA LEU A 25 40.46 -30.31 3.83
C LEU A 25 40.86 -30.67 5.27
N ALA A 26 41.22 -31.93 5.52
CA ALA A 26 41.68 -32.37 6.84
C ALA A 26 42.94 -31.61 7.29
N MET A 27 43.92 -31.42 6.39
CA MET A 27 45.11 -30.61 6.68
C MET A 27 44.75 -29.16 7.01
N LEU A 28 43.83 -28.54 6.26
CA LEU A 28 43.41 -27.15 6.50
C LEU A 28 42.66 -26.99 7.83
N VAL A 29 41.89 -28.00 8.25
CA VAL A 29 41.26 -28.03 9.57
C VAL A 29 42.30 -28.18 10.67
N ASN A 30 43.25 -29.11 10.53
CA ASN A 30 44.30 -29.34 11.53
C ASN A 30 45.25 -28.14 11.69
N THR A 31 45.47 -27.38 10.62
CA THR A 31 46.28 -26.15 10.62
C THR A 31 45.49 -24.90 11.04
N GLY A 32 44.23 -25.06 11.47
CA GLY A 32 43.38 -23.97 11.95
C GLY A 32 42.90 -23.00 10.87
N LYS A 33 43.10 -23.31 9.58
CA LYS A 33 42.66 -22.47 8.45
C LYS A 33 41.21 -22.71 8.05
N LEU A 34 40.62 -23.80 8.51
CA LEU A 34 39.20 -24.12 8.38
C LEU A 34 38.68 -24.61 9.74
N ARG A 35 37.42 -24.34 10.04
CA ARG A 35 36.69 -25.03 11.11
C ARG A 35 35.47 -25.75 10.54
N LYS A 36 35.11 -26.87 11.16
CA LYS A 36 33.90 -27.62 10.83
C LYS A 36 32.71 -26.99 11.57
N ILE A 37 31.65 -26.65 10.85
CA ILE A 37 30.44 -26.02 11.43
C ILE A 37 29.21 -26.93 11.38
N ALA A 38 29.21 -27.93 10.50
CA ALA A 38 28.16 -28.95 10.42
C ALA A 38 28.70 -30.20 9.68
N PRO A 39 27.97 -31.33 9.69
CA PRO A 39 28.33 -32.49 8.89
C PRO A 39 28.53 -32.10 7.43
N ARG A 40 29.70 -32.41 6.86
CA ARG A 40 30.09 -32.09 5.47
C ARG A 40 30.28 -30.58 5.17
N ILE A 41 30.23 -29.70 6.17
CA ILE A 41 30.30 -28.25 6.01
C ILE A 41 31.46 -27.68 6.84
N TYR A 42 32.35 -26.96 6.17
CA TYR A 42 33.51 -26.28 6.72
C TYR A 42 33.52 -24.81 6.32
N THR A 43 34.21 -23.96 7.07
CA THR A 43 34.33 -22.53 6.77
C THR A 43 35.72 -22.01 7.14
N PRO A 44 36.32 -21.08 6.36
CA PRO A 44 37.51 -20.34 6.77
C PRO A 44 37.18 -19.18 7.71
N ASN A 45 35.91 -18.82 7.90
CA ASN A 45 35.50 -17.83 8.89
C ASN A 45 35.50 -18.47 10.28
N LEU A 46 36.50 -18.12 11.09
CA LEU A 46 36.73 -18.72 12.41
C LEU A 46 36.00 -17.98 13.55
N THR A 47 35.49 -16.78 13.30
CA THR A 47 35.01 -15.84 14.32
C THR A 47 33.49 -15.83 14.46
N ASP A 48 32.76 -15.86 13.35
CA ASP A 48 31.32 -15.65 13.37
C ASP A 48 30.59 -16.83 14.04
N ASP A 49 29.33 -16.64 14.42
CA ASP A 49 28.48 -17.73 14.86
C ASP A 49 28.16 -18.69 13.69
N PRO A 50 28.38 -20.03 13.85
CA PRO A 50 28.02 -21.03 12.85
C PRO A 50 26.58 -20.92 12.31
N ALA A 51 25.60 -20.57 13.16
CA ALA A 51 24.21 -20.46 12.70
C ALA A 51 24.02 -19.27 11.74
N ALA A 52 24.68 -18.14 12.02
CA ALA A 52 24.69 -16.99 11.12
C ALA A 52 25.33 -17.30 9.75
N ILE A 53 26.45 -18.04 9.74
CA ILE A 53 27.12 -18.48 8.50
C ILE A 53 26.20 -19.37 7.67
N ILE A 54 25.55 -20.34 8.31
CA ILE A 54 24.64 -21.27 7.61
C ILE A 54 23.44 -20.53 7.05
N ARG A 55 22.86 -19.61 7.80
CA ARG A 55 21.68 -18.85 7.37
C ARG A 55 21.95 -18.02 6.12
N ARG A 56 23.08 -17.33 6.04
CA ARG A 56 23.44 -16.50 4.86
C ARG A 56 23.89 -17.32 3.63
N ASN A 57 24.31 -18.57 3.82
CA ASN A 57 24.72 -19.48 2.74
C ASN A 57 23.73 -20.62 2.47
N LEU A 58 22.51 -20.55 3.03
CA LEU A 58 21.58 -21.67 3.13
C LEU A 58 21.32 -22.37 1.79
N PHE A 59 20.96 -21.61 0.76
CA PHE A 59 20.60 -22.18 -0.55
C PHE A 59 21.81 -22.79 -1.27
N SER A 60 23.00 -22.19 -1.15
CA SER A 60 24.23 -22.74 -1.71
C SER A 60 24.63 -24.04 -1.00
N ILE A 61 24.47 -24.10 0.33
CA ILE A 61 24.67 -25.32 1.12
C ILE A 61 23.77 -26.44 0.63
N ILE A 62 22.47 -26.14 0.47
CA ILE A 62 21.50 -27.13 0.03
C ILE A 62 21.81 -27.59 -1.39
N GLY A 63 22.01 -26.67 -2.33
CA GLY A 63 22.28 -26.97 -3.73
C GLY A 63 23.57 -27.75 -3.98
N SER A 64 24.53 -27.66 -3.06
CA SER A 64 25.78 -28.42 -3.12
C SER A 64 25.69 -29.80 -2.44
N LEU A 65 24.99 -29.89 -1.31
CA LEU A 65 24.93 -31.13 -0.52
C LEU A 65 23.79 -32.07 -0.92
N TYR A 66 22.73 -31.53 -1.50
CA TYR A 66 21.50 -32.23 -1.85
C TYR A 66 21.11 -31.91 -3.30
N PRO A 67 21.92 -32.33 -4.28
CA PRO A 67 21.69 -32.03 -5.68
C PRO A 67 20.35 -32.58 -6.14
N GLY A 68 19.56 -31.76 -6.85
CA GLY A 68 18.22 -32.09 -7.31
C GLY A 68 17.11 -31.86 -6.27
N ALA A 69 17.43 -31.33 -5.09
CA ALA A 69 16.42 -30.93 -4.12
C ALA A 69 15.55 -29.79 -4.66
N VAL A 70 14.27 -29.81 -4.28
CA VAL A 70 13.29 -28.79 -4.65
C VAL A 70 12.78 -28.14 -3.39
N LEU A 71 12.99 -26.83 -3.23
CA LEU A 71 12.31 -26.02 -2.23
C LEU A 71 10.81 -26.10 -2.51
N SER A 72 10.03 -26.60 -1.54
CA SER A 72 8.64 -27.01 -1.77
C SER A 72 7.71 -26.57 -0.65
N HIS A 73 6.41 -26.74 -0.88
CA HIS A 73 5.35 -26.34 0.06
C HIS A 73 5.54 -24.89 0.54
N ARG A 74 5.45 -24.60 1.84
CA ARG A 74 5.54 -23.23 2.36
C ARG A 74 6.86 -22.56 2.05
N SER A 75 7.95 -23.32 2.01
CA SER A 75 9.28 -22.75 1.72
C SER A 75 9.42 -22.27 0.29
N ALA A 76 8.66 -22.83 -0.66
CA ALA A 76 8.57 -22.34 -2.03
C ALA A 76 7.70 -21.08 -2.19
N LEU A 77 6.93 -20.69 -1.16
CA LEU A 77 6.19 -19.43 -1.12
C LEU A 77 6.95 -18.37 -0.33
N GLU A 78 7.57 -18.75 0.79
CA GLU A 78 8.21 -17.85 1.74
C GLU A 78 9.68 -17.55 1.41
N PHE A 79 10.40 -18.47 0.75
CA PHE A 79 11.84 -18.36 0.45
C PHE A 79 12.72 -18.05 1.66
N GLN A 80 12.27 -18.44 2.85
CA GLN A 80 13.01 -18.29 4.09
C GLN A 80 12.64 -19.42 5.07
N PRO A 81 13.52 -19.72 6.04
CA PRO A 81 13.15 -20.59 7.15
C PRO A 81 11.99 -19.98 7.94
N THR A 82 11.15 -20.86 8.50
CA THR A 82 10.10 -20.51 9.45
C THR A 82 10.70 -19.92 10.74
N ALA A 83 9.84 -19.40 11.63
CA ALA A 83 10.28 -18.83 12.91
C ALA A 83 11.05 -19.83 13.80
N ASP A 84 10.74 -21.13 13.74
CA ASP A 84 11.48 -22.22 14.39
C ASP A 84 12.72 -22.70 13.60
N GLY A 85 13.04 -22.05 12.48
CA GLY A 85 14.18 -22.37 11.63
C GLY A 85 13.96 -23.58 10.71
N SER A 86 12.72 -24.02 10.48
CA SER A 86 12.43 -25.13 9.57
C SER A 86 12.42 -24.68 8.11
N LEU A 87 12.98 -25.49 7.21
CA LEU A 87 12.89 -25.33 5.76
C LEU A 87 12.42 -26.63 5.13
N PHE A 88 11.38 -26.58 4.30
CA PHE A 88 10.75 -27.77 3.71
C PHE A 88 11.21 -27.95 2.27
N LEU A 89 11.63 -29.17 1.95
CA LEU A 89 12.11 -29.52 0.62
C LEU A 89 11.55 -30.87 0.19
N THR A 90 11.26 -31.01 -1.10
CA THR A 90 10.97 -32.29 -1.74
C THR A 90 12.28 -32.91 -2.22
N TYR A 91 12.48 -34.19 -1.90
CA TYR A 91 13.68 -34.92 -2.31
C TYR A 91 13.40 -36.42 -2.50
N THR A 92 14.45 -37.20 -2.72
CA THR A 92 14.36 -38.66 -2.96
C THR A 92 14.01 -39.46 -1.70
N TYR A 93 14.10 -38.85 -0.51
CA TYR A 93 13.79 -39.47 0.78
C TYR A 93 13.16 -38.48 1.77
N THR A 94 12.50 -39.02 2.79
CA THR A 94 12.00 -38.24 3.94
C THR A 94 13.03 -38.27 5.06
N LYS A 95 13.58 -37.10 5.44
CA LYS A 95 14.58 -37.01 6.51
C LYS A 95 14.70 -35.58 7.05
N ASN A 96 14.90 -35.46 8.36
CA ASN A 96 15.26 -34.19 8.98
C ASN A 96 16.78 -34.09 9.14
N ILE A 97 17.37 -33.02 8.65
CA ILE A 97 18.79 -32.68 8.85
C ILE A 97 18.86 -31.42 9.70
N LYS A 98 19.46 -31.54 10.89
CA LYS A 98 19.72 -30.41 11.76
C LYS A 98 21.05 -29.77 11.39
N LEU A 99 21.00 -28.48 11.11
CA LEU A 99 22.14 -27.57 10.98
C LEU A 99 22.06 -26.55 12.13
N PRO A 100 23.18 -25.92 12.54
CA PRO A 100 23.14 -24.77 13.44
C PRO A 100 22.07 -23.74 13.02
N GLY A 101 21.07 -23.55 13.87
CA GLY A 101 19.96 -22.60 13.68
C GLY A 101 18.90 -22.97 12.64
N ILE A 102 19.04 -24.08 11.89
CA ILE A 102 18.13 -24.46 10.80
C ILE A 102 17.88 -25.97 10.77
N THR A 103 16.62 -26.37 10.55
CA THR A 103 16.27 -27.76 10.28
C THR A 103 15.78 -27.91 8.83
N LEU A 104 16.55 -28.62 8.00
CA LEU A 104 16.11 -29.02 6.67
C LEU A 104 15.18 -30.23 6.81
N ARG A 105 13.92 -30.08 6.42
CA ARG A 105 12.89 -31.10 6.47
C ARG A 105 12.63 -31.61 5.07
N PHE A 106 13.32 -32.69 4.70
CA PHE A 106 13.10 -33.37 3.42
C PHE A 106 11.87 -34.26 3.49
N ILE A 107 11.06 -34.18 2.43
CA ILE A 107 9.86 -34.97 2.22
C ILE A 107 10.06 -35.73 0.90
N GLN A 108 9.85 -37.04 0.94
CA GLN A 108 9.88 -37.84 -0.28
C GLN A 108 8.73 -37.43 -1.21
N GLY A 109 9.05 -37.18 -2.49
CA GLY A 109 8.04 -36.83 -3.49
C GLY A 109 8.63 -36.69 -4.88
N PRO A 110 7.82 -36.22 -5.85
CA PRO A 110 8.28 -35.99 -7.22
C PRO A 110 9.48 -35.03 -7.25
N GLY A 111 10.50 -35.39 -8.02
CA GLY A 111 11.65 -34.52 -8.25
C GLY A 111 11.28 -33.22 -8.98
N ARG A 112 12.28 -32.47 -9.45
CA ARG A 112 12.03 -31.28 -10.26
C ARG A 112 11.20 -31.62 -11.50
N ILE A 113 10.29 -30.74 -11.87
CA ILE A 113 9.55 -30.78 -13.13
C ILE A 113 9.97 -29.59 -14.02
N ASP A 114 9.55 -29.61 -15.27
CA ASP A 114 9.79 -28.48 -16.16
C ASP A 114 9.07 -27.22 -15.65
N GLY A 115 9.75 -26.07 -15.74
CA GLY A 115 9.29 -24.80 -15.18
C GLY A 115 9.66 -24.53 -13.71
N ASP A 116 10.17 -25.51 -12.95
CA ASP A 116 10.70 -25.23 -11.60
C ASP A 116 11.93 -24.32 -11.67
N ASN A 117 11.99 -23.35 -10.76
CA ASN A 117 12.95 -22.25 -10.83
C ASN A 117 14.33 -22.68 -10.32
N PRO A 118 15.42 -22.48 -11.08
CA PRO A 118 16.77 -22.70 -10.57
C PRO A 118 17.10 -21.64 -9.50
N LEU A 119 17.68 -22.06 -8.37
CA LEU A 119 17.99 -21.15 -7.26
C LEU A 119 19.49 -21.01 -7.02
N SER A 120 20.18 -22.09 -6.64
CA SER A 120 21.62 -22.08 -6.36
C SER A 120 22.20 -23.48 -6.51
N GLY A 121 23.30 -23.63 -7.26
CA GLY A 121 23.84 -24.95 -7.57
C GLY A 121 22.79 -25.84 -8.23
N GLU A 122 22.56 -27.04 -7.68
CA GLU A 122 21.52 -27.97 -8.11
C GLU A 122 20.26 -27.94 -7.22
N LEU A 123 20.01 -26.82 -6.52
CA LEU A 123 18.74 -26.55 -5.82
C LEU A 123 17.77 -25.81 -6.76
N TYR A 124 16.54 -26.31 -6.79
CA TYR A 124 15.43 -25.71 -7.50
C TYR A 124 14.34 -25.28 -6.51
N ALA A 125 13.39 -24.45 -6.95
CA ALA A 125 12.20 -24.11 -6.19
C ALA A 125 10.95 -24.40 -7.02
N SER A 126 9.93 -24.99 -6.39
CA SER A 126 8.64 -25.24 -7.03
C SER A 126 8.12 -23.97 -7.70
N GLN A 127 7.69 -24.06 -8.96
CA GLN A 127 6.91 -22.98 -9.58
C GLN A 127 5.63 -22.69 -8.78
N LEU A 128 5.06 -21.50 -8.93
CA LEU A 128 3.99 -21.01 -8.06
C LEU A 128 2.81 -21.99 -7.98
N GLU A 129 2.37 -22.50 -9.13
CA GLU A 129 1.29 -23.46 -9.27
C GLU A 129 1.57 -24.75 -8.50
N ARG A 130 2.77 -25.30 -8.66
CA ARG A 130 3.23 -26.48 -7.92
C ARG A 130 3.26 -26.21 -6.42
N ALA A 131 3.83 -25.08 -6.01
CA ALA A 131 3.89 -24.69 -4.61
C ALA A 131 2.49 -24.56 -4.00
N LEU A 132 1.52 -23.97 -4.71
CA LEU A 132 0.13 -23.86 -4.24
C LEU A 132 -0.51 -25.25 -4.03
N LEU A 133 -0.29 -26.20 -4.96
CA LEU A 133 -0.77 -27.57 -4.79
C LEU A 133 -0.12 -28.27 -3.59
N GLU A 134 1.20 -28.14 -3.43
CA GLU A 134 1.94 -28.70 -2.29
C GLU A 134 1.41 -28.15 -0.95
N ASN A 135 1.04 -26.86 -0.90
CA ASN A 135 0.44 -26.22 0.27
C ASN A 135 -1.01 -26.61 0.54
N LEU A 136 -1.68 -27.32 -0.37
CA LEU A 136 -3.04 -27.82 -0.18
C LEU A 136 -3.09 -29.30 0.22
N GLN A 137 -1.93 -29.94 0.36
CA GLN A 137 -1.82 -31.30 0.88
C GLN A 137 -2.26 -31.37 2.35
N PRO A 138 -2.84 -32.49 2.80
CA PRO A 138 -3.17 -32.68 4.21
C PRO A 138 -1.90 -32.66 5.08
N SER A 139 -1.94 -31.93 6.20
CA SER A 139 -0.90 -31.93 7.23
C SER A 139 -1.50 -32.43 8.54
N ARG A 140 -0.84 -33.41 9.18
CA ARG A 140 -1.24 -33.94 10.50
C ARG A 140 -0.60 -33.18 11.67
N LYS A 141 0.33 -32.25 11.38
CA LYS A 141 1.03 -31.44 12.38
C LYS A 141 0.37 -30.07 12.53
N SER A 142 0.50 -29.46 13.71
CA SER A 142 0.01 -28.11 14.03
C SER A 142 1.18 -27.13 14.31
N GLY A 143 0.90 -25.83 14.21
CA GLY A 143 1.87 -24.76 14.53
C GLY A 143 3.01 -24.58 13.51
N GLN A 144 4.19 -24.20 14.00
CA GLN A 144 5.34 -23.82 13.15
C GLN A 144 6.01 -25.01 12.44
N GLU A 145 5.71 -26.25 12.85
CA GLU A 145 6.16 -27.47 12.16
C GLU A 145 5.32 -27.84 10.93
N LEU A 146 4.30 -27.04 10.58
CA LEU A 146 3.49 -27.26 9.40
C LEU A 146 4.32 -27.07 8.13
N LYS A 147 4.27 -28.08 7.26
CA LYS A 147 4.84 -28.00 5.91
C LYS A 147 4.07 -27.05 4.99
N THR A 148 2.79 -26.82 5.27
CA THR A 148 1.92 -25.97 4.44
C THR A 148 1.68 -24.61 5.08
N SER A 149 1.58 -23.57 4.25
CA SER A 149 1.16 -22.23 4.67
C SER A 149 -0.30 -22.24 5.14
N PRO A 150 -0.68 -21.34 6.07
CA PRO A 150 -2.07 -21.10 6.42
C PRO A 150 -2.95 -20.85 5.18
N ARG A 151 -4.20 -21.31 5.26
CA ARG A 151 -5.16 -21.20 4.15
C ARG A 151 -5.33 -19.77 3.64
N ALA A 152 -5.40 -18.80 4.55
CA ALA A 152 -5.53 -17.38 4.21
C ALA A 152 -4.32 -16.85 3.42
N GLU A 153 -3.09 -17.36 3.64
CA GLU A 153 -1.91 -16.94 2.89
C GLU A 153 -1.93 -17.45 1.44
N ILE A 154 -2.42 -18.68 1.22
CA ILE A 154 -2.63 -19.23 -0.12
C ILE A 154 -3.64 -18.37 -0.89
N GLU A 155 -4.74 -18.00 -0.23
CA GLU A 155 -5.77 -17.14 -0.80
C GLU A 155 -5.25 -15.71 -1.06
N ASN A 156 -4.44 -15.14 -0.17
CA ASN A 156 -3.77 -13.85 -0.38
C ASN A 156 -2.83 -13.89 -1.58
N ARG A 157 -2.12 -15.01 -1.78
CA ARG A 157 -1.23 -15.19 -2.93
C ARG A 157 -2.00 -15.25 -4.25
N LEU A 158 -3.13 -15.94 -4.28
CA LEU A 158 -4.04 -15.94 -5.43
C LEU A 158 -4.63 -14.55 -5.66
N GLU A 159 -4.98 -13.83 -4.60
CA GLU A 159 -5.52 -12.48 -4.71
C GLU A 159 -4.48 -11.51 -5.28
N GLN A 160 -3.21 -11.66 -4.91
CA GLN A 160 -2.09 -10.93 -5.53
C GLN A 160 -1.98 -11.21 -7.03
N VAL A 161 -2.16 -12.46 -7.47
CA VAL A 161 -2.21 -12.79 -8.91
C VAL A 161 -3.38 -12.10 -9.58
N ALA A 162 -4.57 -12.14 -8.97
CA ALA A 162 -5.77 -11.49 -9.48
C ALA A 162 -5.62 -9.97 -9.61
N ARG A 163 -5.00 -9.31 -8.62
CA ARG A 163 -4.72 -7.86 -8.66
C ARG A 163 -3.73 -7.50 -9.77
N LEU A 164 -2.69 -8.30 -9.99
CA LEU A 164 -1.63 -7.98 -10.96
C LEU A 164 -1.95 -8.40 -12.39
N LYS A 165 -2.73 -9.47 -12.58
CA LYS A 165 -2.97 -10.11 -13.87
C LYS A 165 -4.45 -10.28 -14.22
N GLY A 166 -5.34 -9.76 -13.39
CA GLY A 166 -6.80 -9.91 -13.54
C GLY A 166 -7.27 -11.36 -13.42
N GLU A 167 -8.53 -11.58 -13.80
CA GLU A 167 -9.13 -12.92 -13.85
C GLU A 167 -8.44 -13.83 -14.87
N ALA A 168 -7.94 -13.28 -15.97
CA ALA A 168 -7.16 -14.03 -16.96
C ALA A 168 -5.93 -14.67 -16.32
N GLY A 169 -5.23 -13.97 -15.42
CA GLY A 169 -4.10 -14.52 -14.68
C GLY A 169 -4.47 -15.63 -13.71
N LEU A 170 -5.64 -15.55 -13.06
CA LEU A 170 -6.15 -16.65 -12.23
C LEU A 170 -6.50 -17.89 -13.08
N ASN A 171 -7.10 -17.69 -14.25
CA ASN A 171 -7.41 -18.77 -15.19
C ASN A 171 -6.14 -19.46 -15.71
N ASP A 172 -5.13 -18.69 -16.13
CA ASP A 172 -3.82 -19.24 -16.57
C ASP A 172 -3.14 -20.05 -15.45
N LEU A 173 -3.11 -19.50 -14.23
CA LEU A 173 -2.58 -20.20 -13.05
C LEU A 173 -3.33 -21.51 -12.79
N ARG A 174 -4.67 -21.48 -12.88
CA ARG A 174 -5.52 -22.66 -12.70
C ARG A 174 -5.23 -23.74 -13.74
N ASP A 175 -5.08 -23.37 -15.01
CA ASP A 175 -4.87 -24.33 -16.09
C ASP A 175 -3.47 -24.96 -16.01
N LYS A 176 -2.44 -24.16 -15.69
CA LYS A 176 -1.08 -24.67 -15.40
C LYS A 176 -1.07 -25.59 -14.18
N ALA A 177 -1.76 -25.22 -13.11
CA ALA A 177 -1.87 -26.07 -11.92
C ALA A 177 -2.56 -27.41 -12.24
N ARG A 178 -3.55 -27.43 -13.15
CA ARG A 178 -4.18 -28.68 -13.61
C ARG A 178 -3.17 -29.60 -14.28
N PHE A 179 -2.36 -29.07 -15.19
CA PHE A 179 -1.34 -29.84 -15.89
C PHE A 179 -0.28 -30.42 -14.92
N ILE A 180 0.23 -29.57 -14.03
CA ILE A 180 1.22 -29.95 -13.02
C ILE A 180 0.65 -31.01 -12.06
N ALA A 181 -0.62 -30.89 -11.66
CA ALA A 181 -1.27 -31.85 -10.80
C ALA A 181 -1.25 -33.26 -11.41
N GLY A 182 -1.50 -33.39 -12.71
CA GLY A 182 -1.41 -34.69 -13.41
C GLY A 182 0.02 -35.25 -13.50
N GLN A 183 1.03 -34.39 -13.58
CA GLN A 183 2.44 -34.83 -13.58
C GLN A 183 2.94 -35.26 -12.19
N THR A 184 2.36 -34.70 -11.14
CA THR A 184 2.84 -34.85 -9.75
C THR A 184 1.94 -35.70 -8.86
N GLY A 185 0.77 -36.13 -9.37
CA GLY A 185 -0.22 -36.90 -8.60
C GLY A 185 -0.96 -36.08 -7.54
N MET A 186 -1.14 -34.77 -7.79
CA MET A 186 -1.77 -33.81 -6.88
C MET A 186 -3.18 -33.39 -7.33
N GLU A 187 -3.93 -34.28 -7.97
CA GLU A 187 -5.26 -33.98 -8.54
C GLU A 187 -6.29 -33.61 -7.47
N LYS A 188 -6.17 -34.18 -6.26
CA LYS A 188 -7.05 -33.85 -5.12
C LYS A 188 -6.79 -32.44 -4.63
N GLU A 189 -5.53 -32.03 -4.56
CA GLU A 189 -5.09 -30.68 -4.20
C GLU A 189 -5.54 -29.68 -5.27
N PHE A 190 -5.45 -30.05 -6.55
CA PHE A 190 -5.98 -29.25 -7.65
C PHE A 190 -7.49 -29.04 -7.53
N ALA A 191 -8.27 -30.08 -7.20
CA ALA A 191 -9.71 -29.92 -6.98
C ALA A 191 -10.03 -28.92 -5.86
N ARG A 192 -9.19 -28.85 -4.81
CA ARG A 192 -9.32 -27.82 -3.75
C ARG A 192 -8.93 -26.44 -4.25
N LEU A 193 -7.82 -26.32 -4.99
CA LEU A 193 -7.37 -25.06 -5.58
C LEU A 193 -8.42 -24.48 -6.53
N ASN A 194 -8.99 -25.33 -7.38
CA ASN A 194 -10.05 -24.97 -8.32
C ASN A 194 -11.27 -24.39 -7.62
N LYS A 195 -11.68 -24.95 -6.47
CA LYS A 195 -12.78 -24.41 -5.66
C LYS A 195 -12.46 -23.02 -5.09
N ILE A 196 -11.22 -22.78 -4.65
CA ILE A 196 -10.79 -21.44 -4.17
C ILE A 196 -10.92 -20.42 -5.29
N ILE A 197 -10.28 -20.72 -6.42
CA ILE A 197 -10.23 -19.80 -7.56
C ILE A 197 -11.66 -19.54 -8.05
N GLY A 198 -12.50 -20.59 -8.12
CA GLY A 198 -13.91 -20.45 -8.43
C GLY A 198 -14.66 -19.53 -7.47
N ALA A 199 -14.42 -19.64 -6.16
CA ALA A 199 -15.05 -18.78 -5.16
C ALA A 199 -14.59 -17.32 -5.28
N MET A 200 -13.31 -17.08 -5.56
CA MET A 200 -12.77 -15.74 -5.79
C MET A 200 -13.31 -15.09 -7.06
N MET A 201 -13.69 -15.89 -8.05
CA MET A 201 -14.32 -15.46 -9.31
C MET A 201 -15.85 -15.49 -9.25
N ALA A 202 -16.46 -15.57 -8.06
CA ALA A 202 -17.91 -15.64 -7.85
C ALA A 202 -18.64 -16.78 -8.58
N SER A 203 -17.93 -17.85 -8.97
CA SER A 203 -18.49 -19.07 -9.58
C SER A 203 -18.68 -20.22 -8.59
N GLN A 204 -18.30 -20.01 -7.32
CA GLN A 204 -18.52 -20.90 -6.18
C GLN A 204 -18.90 -20.07 -4.95
N PRO A 205 -19.48 -20.68 -3.89
CA PRO A 205 -19.82 -19.97 -2.66
C PRO A 205 -18.60 -19.31 -1.98
N ALA A 206 -18.73 -18.02 -1.66
CA ALA A 206 -17.66 -17.23 -1.03
C ALA A 206 -17.27 -17.72 0.38
N GLN A 207 -18.17 -18.42 1.08
CA GLN A 207 -17.97 -18.93 2.44
C GLN A 207 -16.86 -20.00 2.54
N ILE A 208 -16.35 -20.49 1.41
CA ILE A 208 -15.21 -21.40 1.33
C ILE A 208 -13.88 -20.66 1.59
N LEU A 209 -13.87 -19.33 1.40
CA LEU A 209 -12.71 -18.48 1.59
C LEU A 209 -12.55 -18.12 3.07
N SER A 210 -11.31 -17.89 3.47
CA SER A 210 -10.91 -17.56 4.84
C SER A 210 -10.14 -16.24 4.94
N SER A 211 -9.50 -15.81 3.86
CA SER A 211 -8.82 -14.53 3.75
C SER A 211 -9.82 -13.39 3.59
N PRO A 212 -9.67 -12.30 4.37
CA PRO A 212 -10.42 -11.06 4.14
C PRO A 212 -10.27 -10.51 2.72
N LEU A 213 -9.07 -10.62 2.11
CA LEU A 213 -8.82 -10.12 0.75
C LEU A 213 -9.57 -10.95 -0.30
N ALA A 214 -9.53 -12.27 -0.17
CA ALA A 214 -10.22 -13.15 -1.09
C ALA A 214 -11.75 -13.03 -0.95
N MET A 215 -12.26 -12.94 0.28
CA MET A 215 -13.68 -12.69 0.53
C MET A 215 -14.13 -11.35 -0.07
N ALA A 216 -13.39 -10.27 0.16
CA ALA A 216 -13.73 -8.95 -0.38
C ALA A 216 -13.83 -8.96 -1.90
N ARG A 217 -12.94 -9.69 -2.59
CA ARG A 217 -13.02 -9.91 -4.03
C ARG A 217 -14.27 -10.68 -4.43
N ALA A 218 -14.57 -11.79 -3.75
CA ALA A 218 -15.75 -12.60 -4.04
C ALA A 218 -17.07 -11.83 -3.85
N PHE A 219 -17.10 -10.87 -2.92
CA PHE A 219 -18.24 -9.98 -2.69
C PHE A 219 -18.26 -8.75 -3.61
N GLY A 220 -17.32 -8.61 -4.56
CA GLY A 220 -17.31 -7.51 -5.53
C GLY A 220 -16.68 -6.20 -5.03
N HIS A 221 -16.03 -6.22 -3.87
CA HIS A 221 -15.35 -5.06 -3.28
C HIS A 221 -13.86 -5.34 -2.99
N PRO A 222 -13.05 -5.78 -4.00
CA PRO A 222 -11.62 -5.95 -3.78
C PRO A 222 -10.98 -4.60 -3.42
N PHE A 223 -9.97 -4.64 -2.57
CA PHE A 223 -9.30 -3.45 -2.07
C PHE A 223 -7.78 -3.57 -2.11
N ASP A 224 -7.08 -2.45 -1.98
CA ASP A 224 -5.63 -2.38 -1.91
C ASP A 224 -5.15 -2.56 -0.45
N PRO A 225 -4.58 -3.72 -0.07
CA PRO A 225 -4.14 -3.97 1.30
C PRO A 225 -3.03 -3.03 1.75
N VAL A 226 -2.15 -2.60 0.84
CA VAL A 226 -1.00 -1.74 1.17
C VAL A 226 -1.49 -0.36 1.61
N ARG A 227 -2.60 0.11 1.02
CA ARG A 227 -3.16 1.43 1.34
C ARG A 227 -4.01 1.36 2.60
N VAL A 228 -4.66 0.23 2.86
CA VAL A 228 -5.35 -0.03 4.13
C VAL A 228 -4.36 -0.03 5.31
N GLU A 229 -3.18 -0.64 5.19
CA GLU A 229 -2.12 -0.56 6.23
C GLU A 229 -1.67 0.89 6.50
N LEU A 230 -1.63 1.72 5.45
CA LEU A 230 -1.25 3.12 5.57
C LEU A 230 -2.35 3.93 6.29
N PHE A 231 -3.62 3.64 6.01
CA PHE A 231 -4.75 4.22 6.74
C PHE A 231 -4.74 3.80 8.22
N GLU A 232 -4.45 2.54 8.51
CA GLU A 232 -4.26 2.07 9.88
C GLU A 232 -3.16 2.85 10.60
N THR A 233 -2.02 3.06 9.94
CA THR A 233 -0.89 3.83 10.48
C THR A 233 -1.31 5.25 10.86
N LEU A 234 -2.05 5.94 9.97
CA LEU A 234 -2.56 7.29 10.24
C LEU A 234 -3.61 7.27 11.35
N PHE A 235 -4.54 6.32 11.34
CA PHE A 235 -5.56 6.15 12.36
C PHE A 235 -4.96 5.98 13.76
N ILE A 236 -3.95 5.11 13.91
CA ILE A 236 -3.25 4.90 15.18
C ILE A 236 -2.60 6.19 15.67
N ALA A 237 -1.96 6.96 14.78
CA ALA A 237 -1.36 8.23 15.15
C ALA A 237 -2.41 9.26 15.61
N LEU A 238 -3.51 9.38 14.87
CA LEU A 238 -4.64 10.25 15.22
C LEU A 238 -5.31 9.87 16.53
N LYS A 239 -5.35 8.57 16.89
CA LYS A 239 -5.91 8.10 18.17
C LYS A 239 -5.00 8.33 19.37
N ARG A 240 -3.70 8.54 19.16
CA ARG A 240 -2.71 8.72 20.23
C ARG A 240 -2.42 10.18 20.57
N LEU A 241 -2.82 11.08 19.69
CA LEU A 241 -2.59 12.51 19.85
C LEU A 241 -3.88 13.20 20.30
N GLU A 242 -3.72 14.22 21.13
CA GLU A 242 -4.77 15.16 21.48
C GLU A 242 -4.70 16.36 20.55
N PHE A 243 -5.84 16.89 20.15
CA PHE A 243 -5.95 18.04 19.25
C PHE A 243 -6.74 19.14 19.93
N ALA A 244 -6.46 20.39 19.56
CA ALA A 244 -7.21 21.54 20.06
C ALA A 244 -8.47 21.77 19.21
N ASP A 245 -9.55 22.13 19.87
CA ASP A 245 -10.73 22.68 19.20
C ASP A 245 -10.43 24.12 18.76
N LEU A 246 -10.76 24.42 17.50
CA LEU A 246 -10.68 25.74 16.90
C LEU A 246 -12.07 26.08 16.34
N PRO A 247 -12.96 26.67 17.15
CA PRO A 247 -14.34 26.93 16.75
C PRO A 247 -14.41 27.93 15.58
N GLU A 248 -15.41 27.77 14.73
CA GLU A 248 -15.65 28.68 13.60
C GLU A 248 -16.03 30.08 14.12
N ARG A 249 -15.26 31.10 13.71
CA ARG A 249 -15.45 32.49 14.09
C ARG A 249 -16.17 33.31 13.01
N ASN A 250 -16.15 32.85 11.76
CA ASN A 250 -16.85 33.45 10.64
C ASN A 250 -18.31 32.99 10.61
N THR A 251 -19.08 33.33 11.65
CA THR A 251 -20.44 32.83 11.86
C THR A 251 -21.48 33.45 10.93
N SER A 252 -21.25 34.66 10.43
CA SER A 252 -22.15 35.32 9.47
C SER A 252 -22.10 34.62 8.11
N ASP A 253 -23.17 34.72 7.32
CA ASP A 253 -23.18 34.17 5.96
C ASP A 253 -22.17 34.89 5.06
N THR A 254 -21.99 36.19 5.26
CA THR A 254 -21.02 36.99 4.52
C THR A 254 -19.60 36.56 4.83
N SER A 255 -19.21 36.47 6.11
CA SER A 255 -17.86 36.04 6.51
C SER A 255 -17.57 34.60 6.05
N PHE A 256 -18.55 33.70 6.14
CA PHE A 256 -18.39 32.33 5.69
C PHE A 256 -18.16 32.24 4.18
N ARG A 257 -18.92 33.00 3.38
CA ARG A 257 -18.78 33.06 1.91
C ARG A 257 -17.48 33.75 1.47
N ASN A 258 -17.03 34.76 2.21
CA ASN A 258 -15.73 35.40 1.97
C ASN A 258 -14.58 34.43 2.23
N PHE A 259 -14.63 33.68 3.34
CA PHE A 259 -13.64 32.64 3.60
C PHE A 259 -13.65 31.57 2.50
N ALA A 260 -14.85 31.14 2.09
CA ALA A 260 -15.04 30.15 1.03
C ALA A 260 -14.46 30.59 -0.32
N PHE A 261 -14.42 31.91 -0.61
CA PHE A 261 -13.73 32.45 -1.78
C PHE A 261 -12.23 32.11 -1.74
N PHE A 262 -11.54 32.44 -0.65
CA PHE A 262 -10.10 32.16 -0.54
C PHE A 262 -9.81 30.66 -0.48
N GLU A 263 -10.65 29.89 0.20
CA GLU A 263 -10.58 28.42 0.17
C GLU A 263 -10.63 27.87 -1.25
N ALA A 264 -11.60 28.32 -2.06
CA ALA A 264 -11.71 27.91 -3.45
C ALA A 264 -10.52 28.39 -4.29
N TYR A 265 -10.08 29.65 -4.11
CA TYR A 265 -8.94 30.23 -4.80
C TYR A 265 -7.66 29.40 -4.58
N PHE A 266 -7.24 29.23 -3.32
CA PHE A 266 -6.01 28.51 -2.98
C PHE A 266 -6.10 27.03 -3.36
N SER A 267 -7.27 26.40 -3.15
CA SER A 267 -7.48 25.00 -3.51
C SER A 267 -7.30 24.75 -5.02
N ASN A 268 -7.67 25.70 -5.88
CA ASN A 268 -7.44 25.57 -7.32
C ASN A 268 -6.01 25.96 -7.71
N TYR A 269 -5.47 27.00 -7.09
CA TYR A 269 -4.10 27.48 -7.34
C TYR A 269 -3.07 26.36 -7.15
N ILE A 270 -3.12 25.62 -6.03
CA ILE A 270 -2.10 24.60 -5.74
C ILE A 270 -2.14 23.39 -6.69
N GLU A 271 -3.25 23.20 -7.42
CA GLU A 271 -3.39 22.18 -8.48
C GLU A 271 -2.93 22.68 -9.87
N GLY A 272 -2.47 23.93 -9.97
CA GLY A 272 -1.96 24.55 -11.20
C GLY A 272 -2.96 25.45 -11.93
N THR A 273 -4.14 25.68 -11.35
CA THR A 273 -5.12 26.65 -11.88
C THR A 273 -4.81 28.02 -11.31
N GLU A 274 -3.78 28.67 -11.85
CA GLU A 274 -3.28 29.96 -11.37
C GLU A 274 -4.13 31.10 -11.92
N PHE A 275 -4.64 31.98 -11.07
CA PHE A 275 -5.39 33.18 -11.44
C PHE A 275 -4.90 34.37 -10.63
N GLU A 276 -4.94 35.55 -11.23
CA GLU A 276 -4.87 36.79 -10.48
C GLU A 276 -6.07 36.91 -9.54
N LEU A 277 -5.88 37.49 -8.36
CA LEU A 277 -6.90 37.51 -7.32
C LEU A 277 -8.17 38.22 -7.80
N GLU A 278 -8.01 39.37 -8.46
CA GLU A 278 -9.11 40.17 -9.00
C GLU A 278 -9.87 39.44 -10.13
N GLU A 279 -9.17 38.61 -10.90
CA GLU A 279 -9.77 37.77 -11.94
C GLU A 279 -10.67 36.70 -11.31
N ALA A 280 -10.16 36.01 -10.28
CA ALA A 280 -10.92 35.02 -9.54
C ALA A 280 -12.14 35.63 -8.81
N MET A 281 -11.98 36.81 -8.20
CA MET A 281 -13.08 37.55 -7.58
C MET A 281 -14.17 37.85 -8.60
N ARG A 282 -13.80 38.35 -9.78
CA ARG A 282 -14.74 38.66 -10.86
C ARG A 282 -15.55 37.45 -11.31
N ILE A 283 -14.92 36.28 -11.46
CA ILE A 283 -15.62 35.03 -11.85
C ILE A 283 -16.74 34.70 -10.85
N ILE A 284 -16.48 34.86 -9.56
CA ILE A 284 -17.44 34.55 -8.50
C ILE A 284 -18.51 35.64 -8.40
N GLU A 285 -18.16 36.91 -8.56
CA GLU A 285 -19.11 38.03 -8.57
C GLU A 285 -20.10 37.95 -9.73
N THR A 286 -19.61 37.70 -10.94
CA THR A 286 -20.45 37.63 -12.15
C THR A 286 -21.14 36.28 -12.31
N GLN A 287 -20.73 35.26 -11.55
CA GLN A 287 -21.13 33.86 -11.73
C GLN A 287 -20.89 33.36 -13.18
N ALA A 288 -19.99 33.99 -13.91
CA ALA A 288 -19.75 33.74 -15.33
C ALA A 288 -18.27 33.35 -15.54
N PRO A 289 -18.00 32.20 -16.19
CA PRO A 289 -16.65 31.80 -16.51
C PRO A 289 -16.02 32.75 -17.55
N LEU A 290 -14.70 32.87 -17.53
CA LEU A 290 -13.99 33.67 -18.53
C LEU A 290 -13.82 32.83 -19.81
N PRO A 291 -14.24 33.35 -20.99
CA PRO A 291 -14.19 32.59 -22.24
C PRO A 291 -12.80 32.05 -22.59
N SER A 292 -11.74 32.82 -22.30
CA SER A 292 -10.35 32.46 -22.57
C SER A 292 -9.81 31.35 -21.66
N ARG A 293 -10.44 31.12 -20.51
CA ARG A 293 -10.03 30.15 -19.48
C ARG A 293 -11.24 29.40 -18.92
N ASN A 294 -12.08 28.89 -19.81
CA ASN A 294 -13.41 28.40 -19.46
C ASN A 294 -13.36 27.26 -18.43
N GLU A 295 -12.58 26.20 -18.67
CA GLU A 295 -12.48 25.06 -17.75
C GLU A 295 -11.93 25.48 -16.37
N ASP A 296 -10.84 26.24 -16.35
CA ASP A 296 -10.19 26.73 -15.14
C ASP A 296 -11.11 27.67 -14.32
N SER A 297 -11.90 28.52 -15.00
CA SER A 297 -12.88 29.40 -14.35
C SER A 297 -14.01 28.59 -13.72
N HIS A 298 -14.45 27.53 -14.41
CA HIS A 298 -15.47 26.61 -13.90
C HIS A 298 -14.98 25.82 -12.70
N ASP A 299 -13.70 25.45 -12.63
CA ASP A 299 -13.13 24.74 -11.48
C ASP A 299 -13.18 25.60 -10.19
N ILE A 300 -12.81 26.89 -10.29
CA ILE A 300 -12.94 27.84 -9.17
C ILE A 300 -14.41 27.99 -8.77
N LEU A 301 -15.29 28.22 -9.74
CA LEU A 301 -16.72 28.44 -9.50
C LEU A 301 -17.38 27.20 -8.88
N GLY A 302 -17.08 26.00 -9.38
CA GLY A 302 -17.59 24.73 -8.88
C GLY A 302 -17.12 24.45 -7.45
N THR A 303 -15.85 24.70 -7.16
CA THR A 303 -15.29 24.59 -5.81
C THR A 303 -16.01 25.56 -4.86
N TRP A 304 -16.09 26.84 -5.24
CA TRP A 304 -16.74 27.87 -4.44
C TRP A 304 -18.22 27.55 -4.18
N LYS A 305 -18.98 27.07 -5.19
CA LYS A 305 -20.40 26.68 -5.03
C LYS A 305 -20.60 25.64 -3.94
N LEU A 306 -19.67 24.69 -3.79
CA LEU A 306 -19.70 23.70 -2.73
C LEU A 306 -19.33 24.33 -1.38
N VAL A 307 -18.14 24.94 -1.28
CA VAL A 307 -17.57 25.35 0.00
C VAL A 307 -18.21 26.60 0.61
N SER A 308 -18.98 27.35 -0.19
CA SER A 308 -19.75 28.52 0.24
C SER A 308 -21.16 28.16 0.73
N ASN A 309 -21.62 26.93 0.49
CA ASN A 309 -22.93 26.44 0.92
C ASN A 309 -22.81 25.72 2.28
N LYS A 310 -23.30 26.37 3.34
CA LYS A 310 -23.27 25.82 4.72
C LYS A 310 -24.04 24.51 4.86
N ASP A 311 -25.18 24.37 4.20
CA ASP A 311 -26.01 23.17 4.31
C ASP A 311 -25.36 21.97 3.62
N GLU A 312 -24.81 22.19 2.42
CA GLU A 312 -24.03 21.17 1.72
C GLU A 312 -22.81 20.74 2.55
N MET A 313 -22.07 21.70 3.11
CA MET A 313 -20.87 21.41 3.91
C MET A 313 -21.17 20.73 5.26
N LYS A 314 -22.42 20.74 5.73
CA LYS A 314 -22.86 19.95 6.91
C LYS A 314 -23.17 18.48 6.58
N ILE A 315 -23.11 18.09 5.31
CA ILE A 315 -23.32 16.70 4.88
C ILE A 315 -21.99 15.94 4.98
N THR A 316 -21.97 14.94 5.87
CA THR A 316 -20.84 14.05 6.11
C THR A 316 -21.30 12.59 5.97
N PRO A 317 -20.46 11.68 5.46
CA PRO A 317 -20.87 10.30 5.23
C PRO A 317 -21.09 9.52 6.53
N GLU A 318 -22.25 8.87 6.64
CA GLU A 318 -22.63 8.01 7.78
C GLU A 318 -22.31 6.53 7.55
N ASN A 319 -22.20 6.13 6.27
CA ASN A 319 -21.89 4.78 5.85
C ASN A 319 -21.06 4.80 4.54
N PRO A 320 -20.47 3.66 4.12
CA PRO A 320 -19.61 3.64 2.94
C PRO A 320 -20.31 4.01 1.63
N ASP A 321 -21.57 3.64 1.42
CA ASP A 321 -22.31 3.99 0.20
C ASP A 321 -22.55 5.50 0.13
N ALA A 322 -22.92 6.11 1.27
CA ALA A 322 -23.05 7.56 1.39
C ALA A 322 -21.72 8.29 1.09
N LEU A 323 -20.57 7.73 1.50
CA LEU A 323 -19.26 8.27 1.11
C LEU A 323 -19.10 8.29 -0.42
N LEU A 324 -19.40 7.17 -1.09
CA LEU A 324 -19.24 7.07 -2.55
C LEU A 324 -20.18 8.04 -3.28
N ASP A 325 -21.43 8.17 -2.83
CA ASP A 325 -22.43 9.05 -3.42
C ASP A 325 -22.08 10.53 -3.24
N ILE A 326 -21.68 10.93 -2.02
CA ILE A 326 -21.24 12.31 -1.73
C ILE A 326 -20.01 12.66 -2.58
N LEU A 327 -19.02 11.76 -2.65
CA LEU A 327 -17.83 11.97 -3.48
C LEU A 327 -18.21 12.14 -4.95
N ALA A 328 -19.05 11.27 -5.50
CA ALA A 328 -19.50 11.35 -6.89
C ALA A 328 -20.25 12.65 -7.17
N PHE A 329 -21.20 13.03 -6.30
CA PHE A 329 -21.97 14.26 -6.45
C PHE A 329 -21.09 15.51 -6.40
N ARG A 330 -20.30 15.66 -5.34
CA ARG A 330 -19.43 16.84 -5.17
C ARG A 330 -18.38 16.92 -6.28
N HIS A 331 -17.79 15.79 -6.69
CA HIS A 331 -16.87 15.76 -7.82
C HIS A 331 -17.53 16.17 -9.14
N LYS A 332 -18.79 15.78 -9.39
CA LYS A 332 -19.56 16.21 -10.56
C LYS A 332 -19.75 17.72 -10.60
N VAL A 333 -20.06 18.34 -9.46
CA VAL A 333 -20.20 19.80 -9.34
C VAL A 333 -18.86 20.49 -9.57
N LEU A 334 -17.79 19.95 -8.98
CA LEU A 334 -16.45 20.52 -9.02
C LEU A 334 -15.86 20.54 -10.43
N LEU A 335 -16.00 19.45 -11.19
CA LEU A 335 -15.44 19.31 -12.54
C LEU A 335 -16.49 19.43 -13.64
N SER A 336 -17.61 20.12 -13.41
CA SER A 336 -18.77 20.09 -14.33
C SER A 336 -18.48 20.56 -15.77
N ALA A 337 -17.38 21.29 -15.99
CA ALA A 337 -16.96 21.76 -17.31
C ALA A 337 -15.87 20.93 -17.98
N ARG A 338 -15.35 19.90 -17.31
CA ARG A 338 -14.28 19.02 -17.83
C ARG A 338 -14.84 17.66 -18.24
N ASP A 339 -15.67 17.63 -19.28
CA ASP A 339 -16.32 16.40 -19.77
C ASP A 339 -15.31 15.27 -20.04
N SER A 340 -14.12 15.61 -20.55
CA SER A 340 -13.03 14.65 -20.82
C SER A 340 -12.49 13.94 -19.56
N LYS A 341 -12.88 14.38 -18.36
CA LYS A 341 -12.47 13.82 -17.06
C LYS A 341 -13.57 13.00 -16.39
N ASN A 342 -14.71 12.79 -17.06
CA ASN A 342 -15.87 12.04 -16.55
C ASN A 342 -16.35 12.54 -15.17
N PRO A 343 -16.90 13.77 -15.07
CA PRO A 343 -17.32 14.35 -13.79
C PRO A 343 -18.29 13.44 -13.02
N GLY A 344 -18.01 13.26 -11.73
CA GLY A 344 -18.75 12.36 -10.84
C GLY A 344 -18.54 10.85 -11.04
N GLN A 345 -17.70 10.42 -11.97
CA GLN A 345 -17.43 9.00 -12.20
C GLN A 345 -16.04 8.62 -11.67
N PHE A 346 -15.98 7.52 -10.90
CA PHE A 346 -14.70 6.93 -10.50
C PHE A 346 -13.85 6.58 -11.71
N LYS A 347 -12.53 6.66 -11.56
CA LYS A 347 -11.58 6.38 -12.63
C LYS A 347 -11.76 4.96 -13.17
N ASP A 348 -11.57 4.84 -14.48
CA ASP A 348 -11.61 3.60 -15.27
C ASP A 348 -10.22 3.17 -15.76
N LYS A 349 -9.19 3.96 -15.41
CA LYS A 349 -7.79 3.73 -15.71
C LYS A 349 -6.91 4.21 -14.57
N ASN A 350 -5.72 3.63 -14.48
CA ASN A 350 -4.75 3.98 -13.44
C ASN A 350 -4.18 5.38 -13.66
N ASN A 351 -4.07 6.14 -12.57
CA ASN A 351 -3.53 7.48 -12.53
C ASN A 351 -2.28 7.54 -11.64
N ARG A 352 -1.45 8.56 -11.89
CA ARG A 352 -0.20 8.80 -11.16
C ARG A 352 0.08 10.30 -11.06
N ALA A 353 0.79 10.69 -10.02
CA ALA A 353 1.35 12.04 -9.88
C ALA A 353 2.87 11.93 -9.75
N GLY A 354 3.60 12.36 -10.78
CA GLY A 354 5.04 12.14 -10.89
C GLY A 354 5.39 10.64 -10.82
N ASN A 355 6.13 10.26 -9.78
CA ASN A 355 6.55 8.87 -9.50
C ASN A 355 5.64 8.14 -8.50
N THR A 356 4.54 8.75 -8.07
CA THR A 356 3.59 8.13 -7.15
C THR A 356 2.44 7.51 -7.93
N PHE A 357 2.29 6.19 -7.83
CA PHE A 357 1.15 5.43 -8.36
C PHE A 357 0.08 5.29 -7.28
N PHE A 358 -1.16 5.63 -7.63
CA PHE A 358 -2.31 5.52 -6.71
C PHE A 358 -2.99 4.16 -6.84
N VAL A 359 -4.05 3.95 -6.07
CA VAL A 359 -4.83 2.71 -6.04
C VAL A 359 -5.29 2.32 -7.44
N ASP A 360 -5.19 1.03 -7.79
CA ASP A 360 -5.68 0.53 -9.07
C ASP A 360 -7.18 0.81 -9.24
N TYR A 361 -7.62 1.20 -10.43
CA TYR A 361 -9.01 1.59 -10.69
C TYR A 361 -10.03 0.52 -10.27
N THR A 362 -9.68 -0.76 -10.37
CA THR A 362 -10.54 -1.89 -9.95
C THR A 362 -10.67 -2.03 -8.44
N LEU A 363 -9.82 -1.36 -7.67
CA LEU A 363 -9.75 -1.45 -6.20
C LEU A 363 -10.25 -0.19 -5.50
N VAL A 364 -10.56 0.89 -6.23
CA VAL A 364 -10.89 2.22 -5.65
C VAL A 364 -12.03 2.14 -4.65
N LYS A 365 -13.18 1.58 -5.05
CA LYS A 365 -14.37 1.53 -4.20
C LYS A 365 -14.13 0.68 -2.96
N GLY A 366 -13.59 -0.53 -3.12
CA GLY A 366 -13.28 -1.41 -1.99
C GLY A 366 -12.28 -0.79 -1.02
N THR A 367 -11.30 -0.03 -1.53
CA THR A 367 -10.29 0.65 -0.71
C THR A 367 -10.89 1.83 0.08
N LEU A 368 -11.79 2.62 -0.53
CA LEU A 368 -12.54 3.66 0.18
C LEU A 368 -13.44 3.06 1.27
N ILE A 369 -14.20 2.01 0.93
CA ILE A 369 -15.08 1.30 1.87
C ILE A 369 -14.26 0.77 3.05
N LYS A 370 -13.10 0.14 2.79
CA LYS A 370 -12.28 -0.41 3.88
C LYS A 370 -11.60 0.67 4.71
N GLY A 371 -11.17 1.78 4.10
CA GLY A 371 -10.65 2.93 4.82
C GLY A 371 -11.69 3.62 5.68
N PHE A 372 -12.97 3.57 5.28
CA PHE A 372 -14.08 4.18 6.01
C PHE A 372 -14.27 3.59 7.42
N ASP A 373 -13.93 2.32 7.64
CA ASP A 373 -13.97 1.68 8.97
C ASP A 373 -13.15 2.46 10.00
N TYR A 374 -11.94 2.89 9.63
CA TYR A 374 -11.07 3.68 10.52
C TYR A 374 -11.62 5.09 10.75
N TYR A 375 -12.16 5.72 9.71
CA TYR A 375 -12.78 7.03 9.80
C TYR A 375 -13.95 7.03 10.80
N MET A 376 -14.82 6.02 10.77
CA MET A 376 -15.95 5.91 11.69
C MET A 376 -15.53 5.73 13.15
N ALA A 377 -14.34 5.17 13.39
CA ALA A 377 -13.80 5.03 14.73
C ALA A 377 -13.20 6.33 15.29
N LEU A 378 -13.00 7.38 14.48
CA LEU A 378 -12.48 8.68 14.91
C LEU A 378 -13.62 9.60 15.37
N THR A 379 -13.41 10.30 16.49
CA THR A 379 -14.42 11.15 17.14
C THR A 379 -14.06 12.64 17.06
N HIS A 380 -12.80 13.01 17.26
CA HIS A 380 -12.37 14.41 17.24
C HIS A 380 -12.53 15.01 15.81
N PRO A 381 -13.15 16.19 15.64
CA PRO A 381 -13.40 16.79 14.33
C PRO A 381 -12.15 16.93 13.46
N PHE A 382 -11.06 17.50 14.01
CA PHE A 382 -9.78 17.58 13.30
C PHE A 382 -9.25 16.22 12.84
N ALA A 383 -9.31 15.20 13.70
CA ALA A 383 -8.81 13.87 13.34
C ALA A 383 -9.62 13.26 12.19
N ARG A 384 -10.95 13.41 12.21
CA ARG A 384 -11.84 12.97 11.13
C ARG A 384 -11.54 13.69 9.82
N ALA A 385 -11.39 15.02 9.88
CA ALA A 385 -11.04 15.86 8.74
C ALA A 385 -9.68 15.45 8.13
N ALA A 386 -8.66 15.31 8.98
CA ALA A 386 -7.32 14.89 8.57
C ALA A 386 -7.31 13.49 7.95
N PHE A 387 -8.06 12.54 8.51
CA PHE A 387 -8.16 11.20 7.95
C PHE A 387 -8.89 11.20 6.60
N MET A 388 -10.03 11.90 6.51
CA MET A 388 -10.84 11.98 5.29
C MET A 388 -10.04 12.59 4.13
N MET A 389 -9.30 13.68 4.38
CA MET A 389 -8.43 14.30 3.37
C MET A 389 -7.40 13.30 2.83
N PHE A 390 -6.73 12.57 3.74
CA PHE A 390 -5.69 11.64 3.36
C PHE A 390 -6.24 10.43 2.61
N LEU A 391 -7.35 9.85 3.09
CA LEU A 391 -8.03 8.71 2.46
C LEU A 391 -8.32 9.00 0.98
N ILE A 392 -8.94 10.15 0.68
CA ILE A 392 -9.31 10.51 -0.68
C ILE A 392 -8.06 10.83 -1.53
N SER A 393 -7.10 11.55 -0.96
CA SER A 393 -5.88 11.95 -1.66
C SER A 393 -5.03 10.73 -2.08
N GLU A 394 -4.93 9.72 -1.21
CA GLU A 394 -4.14 8.51 -1.43
C GLU A 394 -4.87 7.49 -2.33
N VAL A 395 -6.19 7.34 -2.20
CA VAL A 395 -6.96 6.48 -3.13
C VAL A 395 -6.96 7.10 -4.53
N HIS A 396 -7.08 8.42 -4.61
CA HIS A 396 -7.14 9.17 -5.87
C HIS A 396 -8.25 8.64 -6.79
N PRO A 397 -9.52 8.69 -6.35
CA PRO A 397 -10.64 7.98 -6.96
C PRO A 397 -11.04 8.44 -8.38
N PHE A 398 -10.67 9.66 -8.78
CA PHE A 398 -11.12 10.30 -10.01
C PHE A 398 -9.95 10.54 -10.99
N LEU A 399 -10.25 10.85 -12.26
CA LEU A 399 -9.21 11.14 -13.26
C LEU A 399 -8.51 12.49 -13.01
N ASP A 400 -9.18 13.42 -12.34
CA ASP A 400 -8.69 14.73 -11.94
C ASP A 400 -9.49 15.21 -10.71
N GLY A 401 -9.17 16.35 -10.12
CA GLY A 401 -9.95 16.97 -9.04
C GLY A 401 -9.75 16.34 -7.66
N ASN A 402 -8.95 15.29 -7.52
CA ASN A 402 -8.78 14.51 -6.29
C ASN A 402 -8.31 15.34 -5.09
N GLY A 403 -7.31 16.22 -5.28
CA GLY A 403 -6.84 17.09 -4.20
C GLY A 403 -7.91 18.09 -3.76
N ARG A 404 -8.64 18.68 -4.72
CA ARG A 404 -9.72 19.64 -4.45
C ARG A 404 -10.87 18.98 -3.69
N ILE A 405 -11.34 17.83 -4.15
CA ILE A 405 -12.43 17.12 -3.46
C ILE A 405 -11.98 16.61 -2.08
N ALA A 406 -10.71 16.18 -1.92
CA ALA A 406 -10.19 15.80 -0.60
C ALA A 406 -10.25 16.96 0.40
N ARG A 407 -9.90 18.19 -0.01
CA ARG A 407 -9.99 19.38 0.83
C ARG A 407 -11.44 19.81 1.12
N VAL A 408 -12.33 19.69 0.14
CA VAL A 408 -13.78 19.92 0.36
C VAL A 408 -14.33 18.95 1.41
N MET A 409 -14.01 17.66 1.29
CA MET A 409 -14.46 16.64 2.24
C MET A 409 -13.85 16.81 3.63
N MET A 410 -12.58 17.23 3.71
CA MET A 410 -11.94 17.64 4.96
C MET A 410 -12.71 18.77 5.65
N ASN A 411 -13.01 19.84 4.91
CA ASN A 411 -13.68 21.01 5.47
C ASN A 411 -15.15 20.73 5.80
N ALA A 412 -15.80 19.77 5.14
CA ALA A 412 -17.15 19.34 5.51
C ALA A 412 -17.19 18.73 6.92
N GLU A 413 -16.19 17.92 7.29
CA GLU A 413 -16.08 17.41 8.67
C GLU A 413 -15.96 18.54 9.70
N LEU A 414 -15.21 19.59 9.38
CA LEU A 414 -15.01 20.73 10.28
C LEU A 414 -16.28 21.57 10.39
N VAL A 415 -16.92 21.91 9.27
CA VAL A 415 -18.17 22.69 9.25
C VAL A 415 -19.30 21.96 9.99
N LYS A 416 -19.42 20.65 9.81
CA LYS A 416 -20.42 19.83 10.54
C LYS A 416 -20.27 19.93 12.06
N ASN A 417 -19.04 20.09 12.55
CA ASN A 417 -18.72 20.16 13.97
C ASN A 417 -18.40 21.58 14.44
N GLU A 418 -18.84 22.60 13.69
CA GLU A 418 -18.68 24.02 14.03
C GLU A 418 -17.21 24.43 14.28
N GLN A 419 -16.28 23.74 13.62
CA GLN A 419 -14.86 24.07 13.63
C GLN A 419 -14.49 24.93 12.43
N CYS A 420 -13.45 25.73 12.59
CA CYS A 420 -12.88 26.54 11.52
C CYS A 420 -12.41 25.64 10.37
N LYS A 421 -12.68 26.07 9.13
CA LYS A 421 -12.19 25.39 7.93
C LYS A 421 -10.67 25.55 7.78
N ILE A 422 -10.05 24.66 7.01
CA ILE A 422 -8.62 24.67 6.70
C ILE A 422 -8.39 25.12 5.26
N ILE A 423 -7.49 26.08 5.08
CA ILE A 423 -6.93 26.53 3.80
C ILE A 423 -5.46 26.10 3.73
N ILE A 424 -5.05 25.57 2.57
CA ILE A 424 -3.65 25.35 2.23
C ILE A 424 -3.22 26.49 1.28
N PRO A 425 -2.55 27.53 1.78
CA PRO A 425 -2.18 28.69 0.95
C PRO A 425 -1.04 28.36 -0.02
N THR A 426 -0.84 29.20 -1.03
CA THR A 426 0.18 29.03 -2.08
C THR A 426 1.57 28.82 -1.51
N VAL A 427 1.95 29.64 -0.52
CA VAL A 427 3.26 29.59 0.15
C VAL A 427 3.50 28.27 0.88
N TYR A 428 2.44 27.52 1.19
CA TYR A 428 2.50 26.28 1.98
C TYR A 428 2.33 25.01 1.14
N ARG A 429 2.32 25.14 -0.18
CA ARG A 429 2.13 24.04 -1.12
C ARG A 429 3.17 22.93 -0.96
N ASP A 430 4.45 23.28 -0.79
CA ASP A 430 5.53 22.29 -0.75
C ASP A 430 5.57 21.52 0.56
N ASP A 431 5.31 22.17 1.70
CA ASP A 431 5.08 21.51 2.98
C ASP A 431 3.92 20.52 2.88
N TYR A 432 2.79 20.95 2.30
CA TYR A 432 1.61 20.12 2.09
C TYR A 432 1.92 18.89 1.23
N MET A 433 2.51 19.08 0.05
CA MET A 433 2.85 18.00 -0.88
C MET A 433 3.94 17.08 -0.32
N GLY A 434 4.94 17.65 0.37
CA GLY A 434 6.02 16.92 1.01
C GLY A 434 5.51 16.03 2.14
N ALA A 435 4.60 16.53 2.97
CA ALA A 435 4.02 15.79 4.08
C ALA A 435 3.14 14.62 3.61
N LEU A 436 2.30 14.83 2.58
CA LEU A 436 1.54 13.76 1.93
C LEU A 436 2.48 12.68 1.39
N LYS A 437 3.48 13.05 0.58
CA LYS A 437 4.46 12.11 0.01
C LYS A 437 5.21 11.34 1.08
N ARG A 438 5.57 11.98 2.20
CA ARG A 438 6.28 11.35 3.31
C ARG A 438 5.41 10.28 3.97
N LEU A 439 4.14 10.59 4.25
CA LEU A 439 3.21 9.59 4.76
C LEU A 439 3.07 8.43 3.78
N SER A 440 2.78 8.69 2.50
CA SER A 440 2.58 7.63 1.50
C SER A 440 3.79 6.73 1.28
N ARG A 441 5.01 7.29 1.31
CA ARG A 441 6.25 6.55 0.96
C ARG A 441 6.99 5.97 2.16
N GLN A 442 6.93 6.65 3.30
CA GLN A 442 7.70 6.30 4.50
C GLN A 442 6.82 5.80 5.64
N ARG A 443 5.49 5.79 5.47
CA ARG A 443 4.52 5.42 6.52
C ARG A 443 4.70 6.26 7.80
N ASP A 444 5.10 7.52 7.64
CA ASP A 444 5.35 8.45 8.75
C ASP A 444 4.27 9.55 8.77
N PRO A 445 3.27 9.47 9.68
CA PRO A 445 2.18 10.44 9.75
C PRO A 445 2.56 11.74 10.45
N ALA A 446 3.72 11.81 11.11
CA ALA A 446 4.03 12.93 12.00
C ALA A 446 4.17 14.26 11.25
N ALA A 447 4.76 14.25 10.05
CA ALA A 447 4.87 15.44 9.21
C ALA A 447 3.50 15.89 8.69
N TYR A 448 2.65 14.95 8.30
CA TYR A 448 1.29 15.20 7.81
C TYR A 448 0.42 15.90 8.86
N LEU A 449 0.42 15.38 10.10
CA LEU A 449 -0.38 15.94 11.17
C LEU A 449 0.09 17.34 11.58
N ARG A 450 1.41 17.53 11.79
CA ARG A 450 1.96 18.85 12.12
C ARG A 450 1.69 19.89 11.03
N MET A 451 1.80 19.49 9.77
CA MET A 451 1.51 20.34 8.62
C MET A 451 0.05 20.80 8.65
N LEU A 452 -0.88 19.86 8.85
CA LEU A 452 -2.30 20.16 8.83
C LEU A 452 -2.75 20.97 10.06
N GLU A 453 -2.20 20.70 11.25
CA GLU A 453 -2.43 21.53 12.45
C GLU A 453 -1.94 22.97 12.26
N ARG A 454 -0.78 23.14 11.61
CA ARG A 454 -0.26 24.48 11.29
C ARG A 454 -1.20 25.21 10.34
N ALA A 455 -1.67 24.55 9.28
CA ALA A 455 -2.64 25.11 8.35
C ALA A 455 -3.98 25.44 9.02
N HIS A 456 -4.44 24.60 9.95
CA HIS A 456 -5.67 24.84 10.72
C HIS A 456 -5.54 26.06 11.63
N ARG A 457 -4.43 26.19 12.38
CA ARG A 457 -4.16 27.39 13.18
C ARG A 457 -4.07 28.66 12.33
N PHE A 458 -3.38 28.60 11.19
CA PHE A 458 -3.34 29.70 10.23
C PHE A 458 -4.75 30.11 9.79
N SER A 459 -5.56 29.14 9.37
CA SER A 459 -6.91 29.40 8.87
C SER A 459 -7.82 30.03 9.93
N ALA A 460 -7.68 29.64 11.19
CA ALA A 460 -8.42 30.22 12.32
C ALA A 460 -8.11 31.70 12.58
N THR A 461 -7.02 32.24 12.02
CA THR A 461 -6.69 33.69 12.10
C THR A 461 -7.45 34.52 11.06
N ILE A 462 -7.98 33.90 10.00
CA ILE A 462 -8.60 34.60 8.88
C ILE A 462 -10.07 34.86 9.19
N ILE A 463 -10.36 36.06 9.70
CA ILE A 463 -11.68 36.45 10.18
C ILE A 463 -12.14 37.80 9.63
N GLY A 464 -13.44 37.93 9.35
CA GLY A 464 -14.05 39.22 9.05
C GLY A 464 -15.15 39.20 8.00
N ASP A 465 -16.08 40.15 8.10
CA ASP A 465 -17.21 40.29 7.18
C ASP A 465 -16.89 41.02 5.87
N ARG A 466 -15.72 41.68 5.79
CA ARG A 466 -15.27 42.37 4.56
C ARG A 466 -14.17 41.57 3.90
N MET A 467 -14.32 41.31 2.60
CA MET A 467 -13.33 40.61 1.77
C MET A 467 -11.93 41.21 1.91
N ALA A 468 -11.83 42.55 1.86
CA ALA A 468 -10.57 43.28 2.00
C ALA A 468 -9.86 43.04 3.35
N MET A 469 -10.60 42.76 4.44
CA MET A 469 -9.98 42.46 5.73
C MET A 469 -9.32 41.08 5.74
N MET A 470 -10.02 40.08 5.20
CA MET A 470 -9.44 38.74 5.05
C MET A 470 -8.25 38.76 4.09
N GLN A 471 -8.34 39.53 3.01
CA GLN A 471 -7.22 39.72 2.07
C GLN A 471 -5.98 40.32 2.77
N ASP A 472 -6.13 41.40 3.56
CA ASP A 472 -5.02 41.99 4.32
C ASP A 472 -4.35 40.98 5.25
N MET A 473 -5.15 40.17 5.96
CA MET A 473 -4.63 39.10 6.83
C MET A 473 -3.84 38.05 6.03
N LEU A 474 -4.35 37.65 4.86
CA LEU A 474 -3.69 36.68 3.99
C LEU A 474 -2.38 37.24 3.40
N GLU A 475 -2.36 38.50 2.98
CA GLU A 475 -1.16 39.18 2.48
C GLU A 475 -0.08 39.29 3.55
N ARG A 476 -0.45 39.73 4.76
CA ARG A 476 0.46 39.80 5.92
C ARG A 476 0.98 38.43 6.36
N SER A 477 0.25 37.38 6.04
CA SER A 477 0.63 35.98 6.29
C SER A 477 1.53 35.38 5.20
N ASN A 478 1.86 36.15 4.15
CA ASN A 478 2.50 35.68 2.91
C ASN A 478 1.69 34.63 2.14
N ALA A 479 0.39 34.49 2.37
CA ALA A 479 -0.41 33.35 1.87
C ALA A 479 -0.39 33.22 0.34
N PHE A 480 -0.34 34.35 -0.38
CA PHE A 480 -0.33 34.40 -1.85
C PHE A 480 1.07 34.20 -2.47
N LYS A 481 2.14 34.29 -1.69
CA LYS A 481 3.51 34.21 -2.23
C LYS A 481 3.86 32.78 -2.65
N PRO A 482 4.75 32.60 -3.64
CA PRO A 482 5.34 31.30 -3.94
C PRO A 482 6.04 30.68 -2.72
N HIS A 483 6.00 29.34 -2.66
CA HIS A 483 6.56 28.53 -1.57
C HIS A 483 8.09 28.65 -1.43
N ASP A 484 8.78 29.04 -2.50
CA ASP A 484 10.23 29.24 -2.57
C ASP A 484 10.65 30.70 -2.30
N GLU A 485 9.69 31.63 -2.22
CA GLU A 485 9.94 33.06 -1.99
C GLU A 485 9.65 33.51 -0.56
N ALA A 486 8.83 32.78 0.20
CA ALA A 486 8.44 33.16 1.55
C ALA A 486 8.07 31.95 2.42
N GLN A 487 7.83 32.20 3.70
CA GLN A 487 7.25 31.24 4.63
C GLN A 487 5.89 31.72 5.12
N LEU A 488 5.00 30.76 5.39
CA LEU A 488 3.70 31.03 6.01
C LEU A 488 3.88 31.63 7.40
N ILE A 489 3.35 32.84 7.60
CA ILE A 489 3.29 33.50 8.90
C ILE A 489 1.89 33.26 9.49
N ILE A 490 1.81 32.95 10.78
CA ILE A 490 0.55 32.89 11.52
C ILE A 490 0.51 34.18 12.36
N LEU A 491 -0.52 34.98 12.16
CA LEU A 491 -0.71 36.24 12.89
C LEU A 491 -1.20 35.90 14.31
N ASP A 492 -0.48 36.37 15.32
CA ASP A 492 -0.84 36.22 16.75
C ASP A 492 -2.02 37.11 17.16
#